data_AF-W7XIQ3-F1
#
_entry.id   AF-W7XIQ3-F1
#
_cell.length_a   1.000
_cell.length_b   1.000
_cell.length_c   1.000
_cell.angle_alpha   90.00
_cell.angle_beta   90.00
_cell.angle_gamma   90.00
#
_symmetry.space_group_name_H-M   'P 1'
#
loop_
_entity.id
_entity.type
_entity.pdbx_description
1 polymer ?
#
loop_
_entity_poly.entity_id
_entity_poly.type
_entity_poly.pdbx_seq_one_letter_code
_entity_poly.pdbx_strand_id
1 'polypeptide(L)'
;MFSIPKQIKLSSEVHSFKYITYYDSAGNIIYRINHQVSGKPLPSLIFQLIDEEGNTIDSSYVTIAQSLNYDLTLSVKKAQNLSSSPFAITSFQQEFEFIGYYNVSNLVVTGIPGKSVFLSLTIDLQSQKQNYQVFLEINLRPCIRGEIYIVYEDLTQNPPEKLYSCNQCEYGTYSLVYPSLNNTSIDCKQCSVHANCPGGHIIDVKKGYWRINDQTDEIIECINAPQNCLGGQTNLICSQAHIGPLCESCDIKNNYSNTGNFECGSCGNKIINSLKIVGLMLFYIISAKLSVDGVISRLFYILDKRDNYGVVNVLDQYTKPHQ
;
A
#
# COMPACT_ATOMS: atom_id res chain seq x y z
N MET A 1 33.69 6.27 47.17
CA MET A 1 34.45 6.22 45.91
C MET A 1 33.59 6.97 44.90
N PHE A 2 34.14 7.98 44.23
CA PHE A 2 33.36 8.75 43.26
C PHE A 2 33.35 7.97 41.94
N SER A 3 32.18 7.67 41.40
CA SER A 3 32.03 7.05 40.08
C SER A 3 32.53 8.03 39.01
N ILE A 4 33.70 7.76 38.44
CA ILE A 4 34.24 8.55 37.33
C ILE A 4 33.62 8.00 36.04
N PRO A 5 33.05 8.85 35.17
CA PRO A 5 32.55 8.41 33.87
C PRO A 5 33.66 7.70 33.08
N LYS A 6 33.32 6.57 32.47
CA LYS A 6 34.23 5.82 31.61
C LYS A 6 33.72 5.78 30.17
N GLN A 7 32.41 5.71 29.99
CA GLN A 7 31.78 5.62 28.67
C GLN A 7 30.38 6.21 28.67
N ILE A 8 29.95 6.66 27.49
CA ILE A 8 28.55 6.97 27.19
C ILE A 8 27.95 5.76 26.46
N LYS A 9 26.76 5.34 26.84
CA LYS A 9 26.06 4.22 26.21
C LYS A 9 24.63 4.59 25.87
N LEU A 10 24.16 4.23 24.67
CA LEU A 10 22.74 4.28 24.34
C LEU A 10 22.00 3.22 25.16
N SER A 11 21.04 3.65 25.98
CA SER A 11 20.19 2.74 26.75
C SER A 11 19.33 1.90 25.81
N SER A 12 19.03 0.65 26.17
CA SER A 12 18.16 -0.25 25.39
C SER A 12 16.77 -0.43 26.01
N GLU A 13 16.56 0.07 27.24
CA GLU A 13 15.41 -0.30 28.07
C GLU A 13 14.20 0.63 27.89
N VAL A 14 14.35 1.72 27.12
CA VAL A 14 13.38 2.83 27.07
C VAL A 14 12.79 3.05 25.66
N HIS A 15 13.16 2.22 24.68
CA HIS A 15 12.93 2.56 23.27
C HIS A 15 11.84 1.73 22.59
N SER A 16 10.95 2.44 21.87
CA SER A 16 10.02 1.85 20.90
C SER A 16 10.65 1.60 19.52
N PHE A 17 11.90 2.00 19.31
CA PHE A 17 12.61 1.87 18.04
C PHE A 17 13.76 0.87 18.12
N LYS A 18 14.09 0.25 16.99
CA LYS A 18 15.16 -0.75 16.88
C LYS A 18 16.43 -0.10 16.34
N TYR A 19 17.57 -0.43 16.97
CA TYR A 19 18.90 -0.08 16.48
C TYR A 19 19.80 -1.31 16.48
N ILE A 20 20.91 -1.23 15.73
CA ILE A 20 21.95 -2.27 15.68
C ILE A 20 23.25 -1.66 16.18
N THR A 21 24.05 -2.43 16.90
CA THR A 21 25.38 -2.00 17.35
C THR A 21 26.47 -2.76 16.59
N TYR A 22 27.51 -2.06 16.16
CA TYR A 22 28.72 -2.67 15.60
C TYR A 22 29.95 -1.81 15.92
N TYR A 23 31.14 -2.35 15.66
CA TYR A 23 32.40 -1.63 15.86
C TYR A 23 33.00 -1.22 14.52
N ASP A 24 33.53 -0.01 14.43
CA ASP A 24 34.31 0.42 13.27
C ASP A 24 35.73 -0.17 13.27
N SER A 25 36.52 0.15 12.24
CA SER A 25 37.91 -0.30 12.12
C SER A 25 38.85 0.27 13.18
N ALA A 26 38.45 1.35 13.87
CA ALA A 26 39.19 1.94 14.98
C ALA A 26 38.72 1.41 16.35
N GLY A 27 37.74 0.50 16.38
CA GLY A 27 37.19 -0.07 17.61
C GLY A 27 36.15 0.81 18.30
N ASN A 28 35.65 1.86 17.65
CA ASN A 28 34.57 2.70 18.20
C ASN A 28 33.22 2.00 18.06
N ILE A 29 32.36 2.14 19.07
CA ILE A 29 30.99 1.65 19.01
C ILE A 29 30.15 2.58 18.14
N ILE A 30 29.44 2.00 17.16
CA ILE A 30 28.47 2.69 16.31
C ILE A 30 27.08 2.12 16.56
N TYR A 31 26.12 3.01 16.78
CA TYR A 31 24.70 2.68 16.85
C TYR A 31 24.02 3.04 15.53
N ARG A 32 23.48 2.05 14.82
CA ARG A 32 22.79 2.22 13.54
C ARG A 32 21.28 2.30 13.74
N ILE A 33 20.70 3.41 13.28
CA ILE A 33 19.25 3.61 13.17
C ILE A 33 18.85 3.42 11.71
N ASN A 34 17.94 2.48 11.45
CA ASN A 34 17.49 2.15 10.10
C ASN A 34 16.16 2.82 9.75
N HIS A 35 15.95 3.04 8.45
CA HIS A 35 14.70 3.57 7.89
C HIS A 35 14.31 4.96 8.41
N GLN A 36 15.28 5.80 8.76
CA GLN A 36 15.00 7.17 9.15
C GLN A 36 14.50 7.97 7.95
N VAL A 37 13.46 8.77 8.15
CA VAL A 37 12.97 9.71 7.12
C VAL A 37 13.81 10.98 7.16
N SER A 38 14.40 11.34 6.03
CA SER A 38 15.18 12.58 5.91
C SER A 38 14.29 13.79 6.17
N GLY A 39 14.77 14.73 7.00
CA GLY A 39 14.04 15.94 7.40
C GLY A 39 12.94 15.71 8.44
N LYS A 40 12.82 14.50 9.00
CA LYS A 40 11.98 14.19 10.16
C LYS A 40 12.82 14.01 11.42
N PRO A 41 12.26 14.29 12.61
CA PRO A 41 12.98 14.08 13.86
C PRO A 41 13.37 12.61 14.02
N LEU A 42 14.56 12.38 14.56
CA LEU A 42 15.00 11.09 15.06
C LEU A 42 14.11 10.66 16.24
N PRO A 43 13.98 9.36 16.50
CA PRO A 43 13.39 8.90 17.75
C PRO A 43 14.20 9.44 18.94
N SER A 44 13.54 9.61 20.09
CA SER A 44 14.21 10.09 21.30
C SER A 44 15.27 9.09 21.76
N LEU A 45 16.52 9.52 21.83
CA LEU A 45 17.67 8.69 22.20
C LEU A 45 18.06 9.00 23.64
N ILE A 46 18.16 7.96 24.46
CA ILE A 46 18.52 8.09 25.88
C ILE A 46 19.94 7.57 26.06
N PHE A 47 20.88 8.44 26.39
CA PHE A 47 22.25 8.06 26.69
C PHE A 47 22.52 8.12 28.19
N GLN A 48 23.21 7.09 28.70
CA GLN A 48 23.62 7.01 30.08
C GLN A 48 25.14 7.07 30.17
N LEU A 49 25.63 7.67 31.25
CA LEU A 49 27.02 7.59 31.64
C LEU A 49 27.23 6.31 32.44
N ILE A 50 28.31 5.59 32.15
CA ILE A 50 28.69 4.38 32.85
C ILE A 50 30.06 4.60 33.48
N ASP A 51 30.22 4.18 34.73
CA ASP A 51 31.48 4.32 35.48
C ASP A 51 32.48 3.19 35.19
N GLU A 52 33.61 3.20 35.92
CA GLU A 52 34.69 2.23 35.75
C GLU A 52 34.28 0.79 36.10
N GLU A 53 33.39 0.66 37.07
CA GLU A 53 32.81 -0.59 37.57
C GLU A 53 31.63 -1.09 36.70
N GLY A 54 31.16 -0.29 35.76
CA GLY A 54 30.07 -0.64 34.85
C GLY A 54 28.67 -0.24 35.33
N ASN A 55 28.56 0.55 36.40
CA ASN A 55 27.30 1.05 36.91
C ASN A 55 26.85 2.31 36.16
N THR A 56 25.54 2.49 36.04
CA THR A 56 24.96 3.73 35.51
C THR A 56 25.14 4.87 36.49
N ILE A 57 25.72 5.97 36.04
CA ILE A 57 25.84 7.21 36.80
C ILE A 57 24.50 7.95 36.76
N ASP A 58 23.97 8.28 37.92
CA ASP A 58 22.68 8.94 38.08
C ASP A 58 22.78 10.47 38.25
N SER A 59 21.64 11.11 38.52
CA SER A 59 21.53 12.57 38.68
C SER A 59 22.35 13.14 39.84
N SER A 60 22.72 12.33 40.83
CA SER A 60 23.53 12.78 41.98
C SER A 60 24.93 13.22 41.54
N TYR A 61 25.39 12.75 40.38
CA TYR A 61 26.69 13.15 39.83
C TYR A 61 26.74 14.60 39.37
N VAL A 62 25.59 15.24 39.09
CA VAL A 62 25.52 16.64 38.66
C VAL A 62 26.16 17.56 39.70
N THR A 63 25.89 17.37 40.99
CA THR A 63 26.46 18.22 42.05
C THR A 63 27.96 18.03 42.19
N ILE A 64 28.44 16.80 41.95
CA ILE A 64 29.88 16.49 41.98
C ILE A 64 30.57 17.16 40.78
N ALA A 65 30.02 16.98 39.58
CA ALA A 65 30.55 17.60 38.36
C ALA A 65 30.61 19.13 38.48
N GLN A 66 29.59 19.78 39.03
CA GLN A 66 29.59 21.22 39.31
C GLN A 66 30.72 21.62 40.27
N SER A 67 30.92 20.87 41.36
CA SER A 67 32.01 21.16 42.31
C SER A 67 33.41 21.02 41.71
N LEU A 68 33.54 20.20 40.66
CA LEU A 68 34.78 19.97 39.93
C LEU A 68 34.91 20.83 38.66
N ASN A 69 33.93 21.70 38.39
CA ASN A 69 33.82 22.52 37.18
C ASN A 69 33.86 21.69 35.89
N TYR A 70 33.15 20.56 35.88
CA TYR A 70 33.01 19.67 34.73
C TYR A 70 31.76 20.05 33.94
N ASP A 71 31.92 20.31 32.64
CA ASP A 71 30.79 20.50 31.74
C ASP A 71 30.29 19.13 31.27
N LEU A 72 29.09 18.77 31.71
CA LEU A 72 28.44 17.53 31.31
C LEU A 72 27.57 17.70 30.07
N THR A 73 27.70 18.79 29.32
CA THR A 73 26.90 19.00 28.11
C THR A 73 27.26 18.00 27.01
N LEU A 74 26.26 17.27 26.50
CA LEU A 74 26.41 16.41 25.34
C LEU A 74 26.15 17.21 24.07
N SER A 75 27.18 17.41 23.25
CA SER A 75 27.07 18.08 21.96
C SER A 75 26.93 17.09 20.81
N VAL A 76 26.03 17.36 19.86
CA VAL A 76 25.85 16.58 18.63
C VAL A 76 26.43 17.33 17.44
N LYS A 77 27.33 16.68 16.68
CA LYS A 77 28.00 17.27 15.50
C LYS A 77 28.05 16.26 14.35
N LYS A 78 28.34 16.74 13.13
CA LYS A 78 28.67 15.85 11.99
C LYS A 78 29.97 15.09 12.30
N ALA A 79 30.01 13.79 12.07
CA ALA A 79 31.25 13.01 12.27
C ALA A 79 32.25 13.30 11.14
N GLN A 80 33.45 13.80 11.47
CA GLN A 80 34.44 14.24 10.48
C GLN A 80 35.28 13.10 9.89
N ASN A 81 35.50 12.02 10.65
CA ASN A 81 36.39 10.92 10.26
C ASN A 81 35.65 9.69 9.71
N LEU A 82 34.35 9.81 9.45
CA LEU A 82 33.52 8.74 8.92
C LEU A 82 32.94 9.19 7.57
N SER A 83 33.10 8.34 6.55
CA SER A 83 32.56 8.60 5.22
C SER A 83 31.04 8.79 5.28
N SER A 84 30.59 10.02 5.05
CA SER A 84 29.18 10.39 5.07
C SER A 84 28.77 11.01 3.75
N SER A 85 27.53 10.74 3.33
CA SER A 85 26.88 11.52 2.29
C SER A 85 26.61 12.95 2.80
N PRO A 86 26.54 13.97 1.93
CA PRO A 86 26.07 15.31 2.28
C PRO A 86 24.80 15.30 3.14
N PHE A 87 24.84 16.02 4.26
CA PHE A 87 23.72 16.17 5.19
C PHE A 87 23.89 17.37 6.10
N ALA A 88 22.80 17.83 6.72
CA ALA A 88 22.76 18.85 7.75
C ALA A 88 21.97 18.38 8.97
N ILE A 89 22.37 18.86 10.14
CA ILE A 89 21.59 18.78 11.37
C ILE A 89 20.74 20.04 11.39
N THR A 90 19.43 19.90 11.17
CA THR A 90 18.51 21.04 10.99
C THR A 90 17.73 21.38 12.25
N SER A 91 17.93 20.65 13.35
CA SER A 91 17.37 21.01 14.65
C SER A 91 18.09 22.20 15.28
N PHE A 92 17.32 23.02 16.01
CA PHE A 92 17.86 24.15 16.78
C PHE A 92 18.69 23.68 17.98
N GLN A 93 18.21 22.67 18.70
CA GLN A 93 18.93 22.09 19.84
C GLN A 93 19.94 21.04 19.36
N GLN A 94 21.20 21.23 19.72
CA GLN A 94 22.31 20.30 19.46
C GLN A 94 23.14 20.04 20.72
N GLU A 95 22.73 20.61 21.85
CA GLU A 95 23.35 20.48 23.16
C GLU A 95 22.30 20.00 24.17
N PHE A 96 22.70 19.02 25.00
CA PHE A 96 21.80 18.35 25.93
C PHE A 96 22.45 18.25 27.31
N GLU A 97 21.73 18.73 28.32
CA GLU A 97 22.19 18.69 29.70
C GLU A 97 22.02 17.30 30.32
N PHE A 98 22.89 16.98 31.27
CA PHE A 98 22.83 15.74 32.01
C PHE A 98 21.89 15.86 33.21
N ILE A 99 20.84 15.02 33.24
CA ILE A 99 19.87 14.94 34.35
C ILE A 99 19.88 13.56 35.03
N GLY A 100 21.04 12.89 35.01
CA GLY A 100 21.17 11.45 35.28
C GLY A 100 21.13 10.59 34.03
N TYR A 101 20.77 11.19 32.90
CA TYR A 101 20.89 10.67 31.54
C TYR A 101 20.80 11.86 30.58
N TYR A 102 21.12 11.63 29.30
CA TYR A 102 20.89 12.58 28.22
C TYR A 102 19.65 12.19 27.45
N ASN A 103 18.70 13.11 27.32
CA ASN A 103 17.54 12.94 26.45
C ASN A 103 17.72 13.69 25.14
N VAL A 104 18.27 13.01 24.14
CA VAL A 104 18.46 13.55 22.80
C VAL A 104 17.16 13.37 22.02
N SER A 105 16.32 14.40 22.04
CA SER A 105 15.02 14.43 21.36
C SER A 105 14.95 15.57 20.34
N ASN A 106 14.01 15.48 19.40
CA ASN A 106 13.78 16.48 18.35
C ASN A 106 14.99 16.80 17.45
N LEU A 107 16.01 15.93 17.45
CA LEU A 107 17.16 16.02 16.56
C LEU A 107 16.70 15.70 15.13
N VAL A 108 16.84 16.64 14.19
CA VAL A 108 16.41 16.47 12.80
C VAL A 108 17.64 16.39 11.91
N VAL A 109 17.68 15.36 11.08
CA VAL A 109 18.77 15.13 10.13
C VAL A 109 18.20 15.16 8.72
N THR A 110 18.74 16.04 7.88
CA THR A 110 18.34 16.20 6.48
C THR A 110 19.52 15.88 5.59
N GLY A 111 19.40 14.90 4.72
CA GLY A 111 20.48 14.44 3.84
C GLY A 111 19.94 13.93 2.51
N ILE A 112 20.71 13.07 1.84
CA ILE A 112 20.28 12.41 0.60
C ILE A 112 19.53 11.11 0.95
N PRO A 113 18.23 10.98 0.61
CA PRO A 113 17.46 9.75 0.89
C PRO A 113 18.08 8.51 0.24
N GLY A 114 18.07 7.40 0.97
CA GLY A 114 18.75 6.16 0.56
C GLY A 114 20.25 6.10 0.92
N LYS A 115 20.80 7.11 1.59
CA LYS A 115 22.20 7.14 2.03
C LYS A 115 22.33 7.09 3.56
N SER A 116 23.50 6.66 4.04
CA SER A 116 23.86 6.73 5.45
C SER A 116 24.62 8.02 5.77
N VAL A 117 24.39 8.55 6.97
CA VAL A 117 25.08 9.72 7.51
C VAL A 117 25.53 9.42 8.93
N PHE A 118 26.59 10.09 9.39
CA PHE A 118 27.22 9.80 10.67
C PHE A 118 27.21 11.01 11.59
N LEU A 119 26.64 10.84 12.78
CA LEU A 119 26.67 11.84 13.85
C LEU A 119 27.70 11.44 14.89
N SER A 120 28.33 12.44 15.48
CA SER A 120 29.20 12.33 16.64
C SER A 120 28.51 13.00 17.83
N LEU A 121 28.34 12.26 18.91
CA LEU A 121 27.90 12.79 20.19
C LEU A 121 29.09 12.80 21.12
N THR A 122 29.41 13.97 21.66
CA THR A 122 30.64 14.20 22.41
C THR A 122 30.35 14.91 23.71
N ILE A 123 30.98 14.43 24.79
CA ILE A 123 31.12 15.15 26.06
C ILE A 123 32.60 15.52 26.17
N ASP A 124 32.88 16.81 26.37
CA ASP A 124 34.24 17.33 26.55
C ASP A 124 34.47 17.65 28.04
N LEU A 125 35.17 16.75 28.73
CA LEU A 125 35.61 17.00 30.10
C LEU A 125 36.98 17.69 30.08
N GLN A 126 36.97 19.01 29.84
CA GLN A 126 38.18 19.83 29.66
C GLN A 126 39.20 19.71 30.80
N SER A 127 38.72 19.50 32.02
CA SER A 127 39.51 19.33 33.24
C SER A 127 40.31 18.02 33.30
N GLN A 128 39.89 16.97 32.58
CA GLN A 128 40.57 15.66 32.57
C GLN A 128 41.28 15.34 31.25
N LYS A 129 41.19 16.20 30.22
CA LYS A 129 41.60 15.88 28.84
C LYS A 129 40.96 14.58 28.32
N GLN A 130 39.76 14.26 28.78
CA GLN A 130 39.01 13.08 28.37
C GLN A 130 37.78 13.51 27.60
N ASN A 131 37.65 12.97 26.38
CA ASN A 131 36.47 13.17 25.54
C ASN A 131 35.79 11.82 25.38
N TYR A 132 34.54 11.73 25.80
CA TYR A 132 33.73 10.55 25.50
C TYR A 132 32.95 10.82 24.23
N GLN A 133 33.06 9.89 23.29
CA GLN A 133 32.44 10.01 21.99
C GLN A 133 31.64 8.75 21.65
N VAL A 134 30.46 8.96 21.10
CA VAL A 134 29.62 7.91 20.54
C VAL A 134 29.23 8.30 19.12
N PHE A 135 29.20 7.31 18.23
CA PHE A 135 28.80 7.53 16.85
C PHE A 135 27.41 6.94 16.58
N LEU A 136 26.61 7.70 15.83
CA LEU A 136 25.36 7.21 15.27
C LEU A 136 25.49 7.11 13.76
N GLU A 137 25.17 5.94 13.21
CA GLU A 137 24.88 5.82 11.78
C GLU A 137 23.38 5.94 11.56
N ILE A 138 22.96 6.98 10.85
CA ILE A 138 21.57 7.19 10.46
C ILE A 138 21.41 6.74 9.02
N ASN A 139 20.74 5.61 8.80
CA ASN A 139 20.41 5.16 7.46
C ASN A 139 19.09 5.82 7.02
N LEU A 140 19.21 6.78 6.09
CA LEU A 140 18.07 7.47 5.53
C LEU A 140 17.39 6.55 4.51
N ARG A 141 16.10 6.25 4.69
CA ARG A 141 15.36 5.51 3.66
C ARG A 141 15.12 6.37 2.43
N PRO A 142 14.95 5.77 1.24
CA PRO A 142 14.35 6.46 0.11
C PRO A 142 12.98 7.04 0.47
N CYS A 143 12.59 8.16 -0.18
CA CYS A 143 11.22 8.62 -0.08
C CYS A 143 10.28 7.62 -0.77
N ILE A 144 9.08 7.46 -0.22
CA ILE A 144 8.08 6.50 -0.71
C ILE A 144 6.98 7.20 -1.49
N ARG A 145 6.15 6.41 -2.18
CA ARG A 145 4.95 6.89 -2.85
C ARG A 145 4.04 7.65 -1.88
N GLY A 146 3.62 8.84 -2.28
CA GLY A 146 2.86 9.75 -1.43
C GLY A 146 3.70 10.76 -0.65
N GLU A 147 5.02 10.69 -0.79
CA GLU A 147 5.94 11.74 -0.36
C GLU A 147 6.41 12.55 -1.56
N ILE A 148 6.94 13.74 -1.29
CA ILE A 148 7.61 14.63 -2.24
C ILE A 148 8.95 15.10 -1.65
N TYR A 149 9.86 15.55 -2.52
CA TYR A 149 11.11 16.16 -2.07
C TYR A 149 10.91 17.64 -1.75
N ILE A 150 11.38 18.05 -0.58
CA ILE A 150 11.71 19.46 -0.34
C ILE A 150 13.22 19.60 -0.41
N VAL A 151 13.68 20.46 -1.32
CA VAL A 151 15.10 20.68 -1.58
C VAL A 151 15.61 21.84 -0.72
N TYR A 152 16.73 21.61 -0.04
CA TYR A 152 17.47 22.62 0.71
C TYR A 152 18.87 22.74 0.12
N GLU A 153 19.43 23.93 0.14
CA GLU A 153 20.82 24.17 -0.26
C GLU A 153 21.65 24.46 0.99
N ASP A 154 22.66 23.62 1.25
CA ASP A 154 23.64 23.87 2.31
C ASP A 154 24.68 24.87 1.79
N LEU A 155 24.45 26.15 2.11
CA LEU A 155 25.31 27.26 1.73
C LEU A 155 26.65 27.29 2.47
N THR A 156 26.86 26.41 3.46
CA THR A 156 28.14 26.34 4.19
C THR A 156 29.24 25.68 3.35
N GLN A 157 28.85 24.96 2.30
CA GLN A 157 29.76 24.28 1.37
C GLN A 157 29.90 25.08 0.07
N ASN A 158 31.08 24.97 -0.56
CA ASN A 158 31.33 25.54 -1.87
C ASN A 158 31.86 24.45 -2.83
N PRO A 159 31.05 23.99 -3.81
CA PRO A 159 29.71 24.47 -4.15
C PRO A 159 28.64 24.07 -3.12
N PRO A 160 27.49 24.79 -3.05
CA PRO A 160 26.38 24.42 -2.18
C PRO A 160 25.89 23.00 -2.46
N GLU A 161 25.72 22.21 -1.41
CA GLU A 161 25.22 20.85 -1.52
C GLU A 161 23.69 20.82 -1.43
N LYS A 162 23.05 20.02 -2.29
CA LYS A 162 21.59 19.84 -2.24
C LYS A 162 21.23 18.73 -1.26
N LEU A 163 20.38 19.07 -0.30
CA LEU A 163 19.82 18.17 0.70
C LEU A 163 18.32 18.02 0.44
N TYR A 164 17.74 16.89 0.87
CA TYR A 164 16.35 16.57 0.55
C TYR A 164 15.61 16.09 1.79
N SER A 165 14.45 16.68 2.08
CA SER A 165 13.48 16.13 3.04
C SER A 165 12.41 15.33 2.30
N CYS A 166 11.97 14.22 2.89
CA CYS A 166 10.80 13.49 2.41
C CYS A 166 9.56 14.01 3.15
N ASN A 167 8.67 14.69 2.43
CA ASN A 167 7.44 15.23 3.01
C ASN A 167 6.24 14.49 2.46
N GLN A 168 5.47 13.87 3.34
CA GLN A 168 4.20 13.24 2.99
C GLN A 168 3.18 14.31 2.55
N CYS A 169 2.42 14.02 1.50
CA CYS A 169 1.32 14.86 1.07
C CYS A 169 0.26 14.99 2.16
N GLU A 170 -0.23 16.21 2.38
CA GLU A 170 -1.18 16.53 3.44
C GLU A 170 -2.63 16.15 3.06
N TYR A 171 -3.53 16.23 4.04
CA TYR A 171 -4.96 16.02 3.83
C TYR A 171 -5.50 16.90 2.69
N GLY A 172 -6.34 16.32 1.84
CA GLY A 172 -6.85 16.97 0.62
C GLY A 172 -5.90 16.91 -0.58
N THR A 173 -4.72 16.31 -0.43
CA THR A 173 -3.75 16.13 -1.51
C THR A 173 -3.21 14.70 -1.58
N TYR A 174 -2.58 14.33 -2.69
CA TYR A 174 -1.94 13.02 -2.85
C TYR A 174 -0.77 13.06 -3.85
N SER A 175 0.09 12.03 -3.81
CA SER A 175 1.05 11.75 -4.88
C SER A 175 1.09 10.25 -5.17
N LEU A 176 0.88 9.89 -6.45
CA LEU A 176 0.94 8.50 -6.92
C LEU A 176 2.31 8.13 -7.48
N VAL A 177 3.24 9.10 -7.60
CA VAL A 177 4.56 8.94 -8.19
C VAL A 177 5.58 8.66 -7.09
N TYR A 178 6.55 7.78 -7.36
CA TYR A 178 7.70 7.60 -6.49
C TYR A 178 8.70 8.75 -6.69
N PRO A 179 9.13 9.46 -5.63
CA PRO A 179 10.11 10.52 -5.77
C PRO A 179 11.45 10.01 -6.30
N SER A 180 11.99 10.67 -7.33
CA SER A 180 13.31 10.38 -7.90
C SER A 180 14.23 11.59 -7.79
N LEU A 181 15.50 11.40 -7.42
CA LEU A 181 16.48 12.50 -7.35
C LEU A 181 16.73 13.15 -8.73
N ASN A 182 16.38 12.46 -9.82
CA ASN A 182 16.44 13.01 -11.18
C ASN A 182 15.24 13.93 -11.51
N ASN A 183 14.15 13.84 -10.74
CA ASN A 183 12.95 14.65 -10.93
C ASN A 183 12.39 15.06 -9.56
N THR A 184 12.86 16.20 -9.07
CA THR A 184 12.50 16.74 -7.76
C THR A 184 11.30 17.70 -7.82
N SER A 185 10.80 18.03 -9.00
CA SER A 185 9.63 18.91 -9.20
C SER A 185 8.30 18.15 -9.10
N ILE A 186 8.23 17.12 -8.26
CA ILE A 186 7.00 16.37 -8.02
C ILE A 186 6.27 17.07 -6.88
N ASP A 187 5.07 17.56 -7.18
CA ASP A 187 4.19 18.19 -6.20
C ASP A 187 3.00 17.29 -5.86
N CYS A 188 2.44 17.50 -4.68
CA CYS A 188 1.20 16.86 -4.27
C CYS A 188 0.03 17.40 -5.12
N LYS A 189 -0.70 16.49 -5.77
CA LYS A 189 -1.89 16.82 -6.55
C LYS A 189 -3.07 17.08 -5.64
N GLN A 190 -3.92 18.01 -6.05
CA GLN A 190 -5.19 18.27 -5.38
C GLN A 190 -6.14 17.09 -5.53
N CYS A 191 -6.87 16.77 -4.46
CA CYS A 191 -7.84 15.69 -4.49
C CYS A 191 -9.02 16.02 -5.42
N SER A 192 -9.48 15.02 -6.17
CA SER A 192 -10.70 15.14 -6.96
C SER A 192 -11.92 15.35 -6.05
N VAL A 193 -12.90 16.12 -6.52
CA VAL A 193 -14.19 16.32 -5.83
C VAL A 193 -14.98 15.01 -5.66
N HIS A 194 -14.66 13.98 -6.44
CA HIS A 194 -15.27 12.65 -6.39
C HIS A 194 -14.52 11.67 -5.47
N ALA A 195 -13.52 12.15 -4.71
CA ALA A 195 -12.77 11.37 -3.74
C ALA A 195 -12.56 12.15 -2.44
N ASN A 196 -12.03 11.45 -1.43
CA ASN A 196 -11.44 12.00 -0.23
C ASN A 196 -9.98 11.53 -0.17
N CYS A 197 -9.03 12.44 0.03
CA CYS A 197 -7.62 12.09 0.05
C CYS A 197 -7.09 12.40 1.45
N PRO A 198 -6.85 11.38 2.29
CA PRO A 198 -6.35 11.59 3.65
C PRO A 198 -4.89 12.08 3.68
N GLY A 199 -4.21 12.12 2.54
CA GLY A 199 -2.79 12.43 2.40
C GLY A 199 -1.99 11.24 1.86
N GLY A 200 -0.70 11.44 1.66
CA GLY A 200 0.19 10.42 1.11
C GLY A 200 -0.16 10.02 -0.32
N HIS A 201 -0.35 8.73 -0.57
CA HIS A 201 -0.73 8.18 -1.88
C HIS A 201 -2.18 7.70 -1.94
N ILE A 202 -2.97 7.98 -0.91
CA ILE A 202 -4.30 7.40 -0.74
C ILE A 202 -5.34 8.28 -1.41
N ILE A 203 -6.15 7.65 -2.26
CA ILE A 203 -7.34 8.25 -2.89
C ILE A 203 -8.52 7.36 -2.52
N ASP A 204 -9.40 7.86 -1.65
CA ASP A 204 -10.62 7.19 -1.22
C ASP A 204 -11.79 7.63 -2.12
N VAL A 205 -12.14 6.79 -3.09
CA VAL A 205 -13.15 7.14 -4.11
C VAL A 205 -14.54 7.14 -3.48
N LYS A 206 -15.38 8.14 -3.79
CA LYS A 206 -16.75 8.18 -3.28
C LYS A 206 -17.62 7.11 -3.94
N LYS A 207 -18.64 6.64 -3.23
CA LYS A 207 -19.69 5.78 -3.78
C LYS A 207 -20.31 6.40 -5.04
N GLY A 208 -20.63 5.59 -6.04
CA GLY A 208 -21.11 6.05 -7.35
C GLY A 208 -19.99 6.29 -8.37
N TYR A 209 -18.73 6.23 -7.94
CA TYR A 209 -17.57 6.40 -8.81
C TYR A 209 -16.67 5.16 -8.77
N TRP A 210 -15.94 4.97 -9.85
CA TRP A 210 -15.07 3.84 -10.07
C TRP A 210 -13.66 4.30 -10.46
N ARG A 211 -12.68 3.50 -10.05
CA ARG A 211 -11.28 3.70 -10.37
C ARG A 211 -10.65 2.34 -10.64
N ILE A 212 -9.84 2.26 -11.68
CA ILE A 212 -9.27 0.99 -12.15
C ILE A 212 -8.40 0.30 -11.09
N ASN A 213 -7.55 1.07 -10.40
CA ASN A 213 -6.66 0.59 -9.36
C ASN A 213 -6.08 1.75 -8.55
N ASP A 214 -5.28 1.40 -7.55
CA ASP A 214 -4.58 2.36 -6.69
C ASP A 214 -3.46 3.16 -7.38
N GLN A 215 -3.08 2.84 -8.62
CA GLN A 215 -1.97 3.45 -9.38
C GLN A 215 -2.38 4.65 -10.23
N THR A 216 -3.67 4.81 -10.50
CA THR A 216 -4.22 5.91 -11.30
C THR A 216 -5.03 6.85 -10.44
N ASP A 217 -5.17 8.10 -10.87
CA ASP A 217 -6.07 9.09 -10.29
C ASP A 217 -7.29 9.37 -11.19
N GLU A 218 -7.48 8.56 -12.23
CA GLU A 218 -8.65 8.62 -13.11
C GLU A 218 -9.87 8.03 -12.40
N ILE A 219 -10.82 8.90 -12.09
CA ILE A 219 -12.08 8.54 -11.41
C ILE A 219 -13.22 8.76 -12.40
N ILE A 220 -13.98 7.70 -12.66
CA ILE A 220 -15.06 7.68 -13.64
C ILE A 220 -16.39 7.49 -12.91
N GLU A 221 -17.41 8.24 -13.31
CA GLU A 221 -18.77 8.07 -12.78
C GLU A 221 -19.42 6.79 -13.32
N CYS A 222 -20.08 6.04 -12.45
CA CYS A 222 -20.84 4.87 -12.83
C CYS A 222 -22.26 5.26 -13.24
N ILE A 223 -22.41 5.76 -14.47
CA ILE A 223 -23.65 6.39 -14.96
C ILE A 223 -24.84 5.42 -14.96
N ASN A 224 -24.63 4.17 -15.38
CA ASN A 224 -25.72 3.24 -15.60
C ASN A 224 -26.29 2.63 -14.31
N ALA A 225 -25.42 2.34 -13.35
CA ALA A 225 -25.79 1.75 -12.06
C ALA A 225 -24.86 2.25 -10.94
N PRO A 226 -25.02 3.51 -10.48
CA PRO A 226 -24.13 4.11 -9.47
C PRO A 226 -24.02 3.29 -8.19
N GLN A 227 -25.10 2.59 -7.80
CA GLN A 227 -25.14 1.73 -6.63
C GLN A 227 -24.18 0.54 -6.69
N ASN A 228 -23.74 0.14 -7.90
CA ASN A 228 -22.80 -0.97 -8.07
C ASN A 228 -21.37 -0.57 -7.75
N CYS A 229 -21.06 0.73 -7.78
CA CYS A 229 -19.74 1.26 -7.45
C CYS A 229 -19.70 1.72 -6.00
N LEU A 230 -19.05 0.94 -5.14
CA LEU A 230 -18.99 1.24 -3.71
C LEU A 230 -17.92 2.28 -3.35
N GLY A 231 -16.97 2.54 -4.25
CA GLY A 231 -15.87 3.50 -4.04
C GLY A 231 -14.71 2.87 -3.27
N GLY A 232 -14.07 3.62 -2.36
CA GLY A 232 -13.04 3.12 -1.45
C GLY A 232 -11.60 3.42 -1.85
N GLN A 233 -10.67 3.03 -0.97
CA GLN A 233 -9.23 3.26 -1.10
C GLN A 233 -8.52 2.20 -1.95
N THR A 234 -8.94 0.94 -1.81
CA THR A 234 -8.33 -0.21 -2.47
C THR A 234 -8.88 -0.41 -3.87
N ASN A 235 -8.28 -1.33 -4.61
CA ASN A 235 -8.73 -1.71 -5.95
C ASN A 235 -10.23 -2.08 -5.95
N LEU A 236 -10.92 -1.63 -7.00
CA LEU A 236 -12.18 -2.17 -7.53
C LEU A 236 -13.21 -2.66 -6.49
N ILE A 237 -13.75 -1.76 -5.66
CA ILE A 237 -14.84 -2.13 -4.74
C ILE A 237 -16.18 -2.02 -5.46
N CYS A 238 -16.59 -3.14 -6.04
CA CYS A 238 -17.91 -3.32 -6.60
C CYS A 238 -18.89 -3.89 -5.56
N SER A 239 -20.18 -3.66 -5.78
CA SER A 239 -21.23 -4.35 -5.03
C SER A 239 -21.13 -5.87 -5.25
N GLN A 240 -21.70 -6.63 -4.31
CA GLN A 240 -21.75 -8.08 -4.44
C GLN A 240 -22.34 -8.49 -5.79
N ALA A 241 -21.79 -9.54 -6.41
CA ALA A 241 -22.12 -10.05 -7.75
C ALA A 241 -21.55 -9.24 -8.93
N HIS A 242 -20.97 -8.06 -8.69
CA HIS A 242 -20.46 -7.17 -9.73
C HIS A 242 -18.94 -7.13 -9.74
N ILE A 243 -18.34 -7.06 -10.93
CA ILE A 243 -16.91 -6.95 -11.19
C ILE A 243 -16.64 -6.12 -12.44
N GLY A 244 -15.36 -5.88 -12.73
CA GLY A 244 -14.88 -5.26 -13.96
C GLY A 244 -15.03 -3.73 -14.00
N PRO A 245 -14.81 -3.11 -15.17
CA PRO A 245 -14.98 -1.68 -15.37
C PRO A 245 -16.38 -1.22 -14.98
N LEU A 246 -16.45 -0.13 -14.20
CA LEU A 246 -17.69 0.47 -13.71
C LEU A 246 -18.61 -0.48 -12.92
N CYS A 247 -18.12 -1.65 -12.52
CA CYS A 247 -18.91 -2.69 -11.85
C CYS A 247 -20.14 -3.14 -12.65
N GLU A 248 -20.02 -3.13 -13.98
CA GLU A 248 -21.13 -3.45 -14.90
C GLU A 248 -21.11 -4.91 -15.37
N SER A 249 -20.08 -5.69 -15.00
CA SER A 249 -19.98 -7.10 -15.34
C SER A 249 -20.41 -7.99 -14.17
N CYS A 250 -21.10 -9.09 -14.45
CA CYS A 250 -21.43 -10.07 -13.43
C CYS A 250 -20.26 -11.00 -13.11
N ASP A 251 -20.12 -11.34 -11.84
CA ASP A 251 -19.11 -12.28 -11.37
C ASP A 251 -19.53 -13.73 -11.69
N ILE A 252 -19.29 -14.13 -12.94
CA ILE A 252 -19.60 -15.47 -13.44
C ILE A 252 -18.84 -16.54 -12.65
N LYS A 253 -17.63 -16.23 -12.16
CA LYS A 253 -16.82 -17.18 -11.35
C LYS A 253 -17.52 -17.51 -10.03
N ASN A 254 -18.23 -16.54 -9.45
CA ASN A 254 -19.01 -16.71 -8.24
C ASN A 254 -20.51 -17.02 -8.49
N ASN A 255 -20.83 -17.59 -9.65
CA ASN A 255 -22.19 -17.99 -10.04
C ASN A 255 -23.19 -16.82 -10.08
N TYR A 256 -22.80 -15.68 -10.65
CA TYR A 256 -23.72 -14.61 -10.99
C TYR A 256 -23.81 -14.43 -12.52
N SER A 257 -24.99 -14.11 -13.02
CA SER A 257 -25.26 -13.85 -14.43
C SER A 257 -26.17 -12.65 -14.58
N ASN A 258 -26.14 -12.04 -15.76
CA ASN A 258 -26.98 -10.91 -16.08
C ASN A 258 -28.46 -11.31 -16.00
N THR A 259 -29.25 -10.54 -15.24
CA THR A 259 -30.71 -10.69 -15.13
C THR A 259 -31.48 -9.51 -15.73
N GLY A 260 -30.77 -8.47 -16.18
CA GLY A 260 -31.35 -7.21 -16.68
C GLY A 260 -30.28 -6.14 -16.90
N ASN A 261 -30.71 -4.90 -17.11
CA ASN A 261 -29.83 -3.76 -17.34
C ASN A 261 -28.89 -3.54 -16.16
N PHE A 262 -27.63 -3.94 -16.30
CA PHE A 262 -26.57 -3.78 -15.28
C PHE A 262 -26.90 -4.43 -13.93
N GLU A 263 -27.77 -5.44 -13.93
CA GLU A 263 -28.15 -6.22 -12.75
C GLU A 263 -27.63 -7.66 -12.86
N CYS A 264 -27.10 -8.16 -11.75
CA CYS A 264 -26.56 -9.50 -11.65
C CYS A 264 -27.34 -10.33 -10.65
N GLY A 265 -27.94 -11.42 -11.12
CA GLY A 265 -28.63 -12.40 -10.30
C GLY A 265 -27.80 -13.66 -10.12
N SER A 266 -28.06 -14.39 -9.02
CA SER A 266 -27.40 -15.67 -8.80
C SER A 266 -27.86 -16.71 -9.81
N CYS A 267 -26.91 -17.35 -10.48
CA CYS A 267 -27.13 -18.58 -11.23
C CYS A 267 -27.58 -19.64 -10.23
N GLY A 268 -28.88 -19.96 -10.24
CA GLY A 268 -29.43 -21.03 -9.40
C GLY A 268 -28.70 -22.37 -9.59
N ASN A 269 -29.05 -23.36 -8.77
CA ASN A 269 -28.34 -24.64 -8.72
C ASN A 269 -28.17 -25.26 -10.12
N LYS A 270 -26.91 -25.51 -10.51
CA LYS A 270 -26.52 -26.08 -11.81
C LYS A 270 -27.29 -27.36 -12.12
N ILE A 271 -27.51 -28.23 -11.13
CA ILE A 271 -28.22 -29.49 -11.29
C ILE A 271 -29.69 -29.24 -11.69
N ILE A 272 -30.36 -28.30 -11.02
CA ILE A 272 -31.75 -27.96 -11.32
C ILE A 272 -31.85 -27.36 -12.73
N ASN A 273 -30.91 -26.47 -13.10
CA ASN A 273 -30.90 -25.88 -14.44
C ASN A 273 -30.59 -26.92 -15.53
N SER A 274 -29.67 -27.86 -15.29
CA SER A 274 -29.41 -28.98 -16.20
C SER A 274 -30.64 -29.87 -16.37
N LEU A 275 -31.35 -30.20 -15.29
CA LEU A 275 -32.60 -30.98 -15.36
C LEU A 275 -33.68 -30.26 -16.17
N LYS A 276 -33.82 -28.93 -16.02
CA LYS A 276 -34.75 -28.13 -16.84
C LYS A 276 -34.42 -28.20 -18.33
N ILE A 277 -33.14 -28.07 -18.69
CA ILE A 277 -32.71 -28.13 -20.10
C ILE A 277 -32.95 -29.51 -20.68
N VAL A 278 -32.56 -30.58 -19.97
CA VAL A 278 -32.79 -31.96 -20.42
C VAL A 278 -34.29 -32.23 -20.55
N GLY A 279 -35.10 -31.77 -19.59
CA GLY A 279 -36.56 -31.88 -19.64
C GLY A 279 -37.16 -31.19 -20.86
N LEU A 280 -36.74 -29.97 -21.17
CA LEU A 280 -37.18 -29.25 -22.38
C LEU A 280 -36.76 -29.98 -23.66
N MET A 281 -35.53 -30.47 -23.74
CA MET A 281 -35.05 -31.22 -24.90
C MET A 281 -35.86 -32.50 -25.14
N LEU A 282 -36.13 -33.28 -24.08
CA LEU A 282 -36.96 -34.47 -24.17
C LEU A 282 -38.40 -34.13 -24.60
N PHE A 283 -38.96 -33.06 -24.06
CA PHE A 283 -40.30 -32.58 -24.44
C PHE A 283 -40.37 -32.23 -25.94
N TYR A 284 -39.36 -31.54 -26.48
CA TYR A 284 -39.29 -31.24 -27.91
C TYR A 284 -39.17 -32.49 -28.78
N ILE A 285 -38.34 -33.46 -28.38
CA ILE A 285 -38.17 -34.72 -29.12
C ILE A 285 -39.48 -35.53 -29.16
N ILE A 286 -40.17 -35.65 -28.01
CA ILE A 286 -41.46 -36.35 -27.92
C ILE A 286 -42.52 -35.65 -28.77
N SER A 287 -42.62 -34.32 -28.66
CA SER A 287 -43.57 -33.52 -29.44
C SER A 287 -43.34 -33.66 -30.95
N ALA A 288 -42.08 -33.65 -31.39
CA ALA A 288 -41.72 -33.85 -32.79
C ALA A 288 -42.09 -35.26 -33.28
N LYS A 289 -41.85 -36.31 -32.46
CA LYS A 289 -42.22 -37.69 -32.80
C LYS A 289 -43.73 -37.85 -32.94
N LEU A 290 -44.52 -37.37 -31.97
CA LEU A 290 -45.98 -37.40 -32.04
C LEU A 290 -46.51 -36.63 -33.27
N SER A 291 -45.90 -35.49 -33.60
CA SER A 291 -46.27 -34.73 -34.80
C SER A 291 -45.99 -35.51 -36.08
N VAL A 292 -44.83 -36.18 -36.18
CA VAL A 292 -44.47 -36.98 -37.37
C VAL A 292 -45.39 -38.20 -37.50
N ASP A 293 -45.61 -38.94 -36.42
CA ASP A 293 -46.47 -40.12 -36.42
C ASP A 293 -47.92 -39.76 -36.76
N GLY A 294 -48.41 -38.63 -36.26
CA GLY A 294 -49.73 -38.10 -36.60
C GLY A 294 -49.88 -37.76 -38.09
N VAL A 295 -48.87 -37.14 -38.71
CA VAL A 295 -48.85 -36.85 -40.15
C VAL A 295 -48.79 -38.13 -40.97
N ILE A 296 -47.91 -39.07 -40.59
CA ILE A 296 -47.74 -40.35 -41.28
C ILE A 296 -49.04 -41.17 -41.21
N SER A 297 -49.67 -41.26 -40.04
CA SER A 297 -50.95 -41.97 -39.87
C SER A 297 -52.05 -41.37 -40.75
N ARG A 298 -52.12 -40.03 -40.85
CA ARG A 298 -53.08 -39.34 -41.73
C ARG A 298 -52.79 -39.59 -43.22
N LEU A 299 -51.52 -39.65 -43.61
CA LEU A 299 -51.13 -40.01 -44.99
C LEU A 299 -51.51 -41.44 -45.32
N PHE A 300 -51.23 -42.41 -44.43
CA PHE A 300 -51.65 -43.79 -44.63
C PHE A 300 -53.17 -43.95 -44.70
N TYR A 301 -53.91 -43.23 -43.85
CA TYR A 301 -55.38 -43.21 -43.93
C TYR A 301 -55.89 -42.68 -45.29
N ILE A 302 -55.26 -41.64 -45.84
CA ILE A 302 -55.63 -41.10 -47.17
C ILE A 302 -55.29 -42.10 -48.29
N LEU A 303 -54.13 -42.77 -48.21
CA LEU A 303 -53.71 -43.77 -49.20
C LEU A 303 -54.65 -44.99 -49.18
N ASP A 304 -54.96 -45.52 -48.01
CA ASP A 304 -55.89 -46.65 -47.85
C ASP A 304 -57.32 -46.32 -48.33
N LYS A 305 -57.78 -45.09 -48.08
CA LYS A 305 -59.08 -44.62 -48.61
C LYS A 305 -59.06 -44.46 -50.14
N ARG A 306 -57.92 -44.09 -50.74
CA ARG A 306 -57.79 -43.99 -52.21
C ARG A 306 -57.88 -45.36 -52.86
N ASP A 307 -57.24 -46.37 -52.29
CA ASP A 307 -57.23 -47.73 -52.85
C ASP A 307 -58.61 -48.39 -52.71
N ASN A 308 -59.38 -48.09 -51.66
CA ASN A 308 -60.77 -48.55 -51.52
C ASN A 308 -61.77 -47.88 -52.49
N TYR A 309 -61.50 -46.67 -53.00
CA TYR A 309 -62.32 -46.03 -54.04
C TYR A 309 -61.84 -46.32 -55.47
N GLY A 310 -60.65 -46.90 -55.66
CA GLY A 310 -60.08 -47.25 -56.96
C GLY A 310 -60.51 -48.60 -57.53
N VAL A 311 -61.20 -49.45 -56.75
CA VAL A 311 -61.64 -50.80 -57.15
C VAL A 311 -63.12 -50.85 -57.59
N VAL A 312 -63.89 -49.78 -57.39
CA VAL A 312 -65.29 -49.67 -57.86
C VAL A 312 -65.35 -48.82 -59.13
N ASN A 313 -64.82 -49.33 -60.25
CA ASN A 313 -65.21 -48.92 -61.63
C ASN A 313 -64.42 -49.69 -62.71
N VAL A 314 -64.52 -51.03 -62.78
CA VAL A 314 -64.10 -51.78 -64.00
C VAL A 314 -64.99 -52.99 -64.34
N LEU A 315 -65.99 -53.40 -63.55
CA LEU A 315 -66.65 -54.71 -63.76
C LEU A 315 -68.18 -54.74 -63.84
N ASP A 316 -68.84 -53.69 -64.35
CA ASP A 316 -70.25 -53.82 -64.76
C ASP A 316 -70.58 -52.96 -65.99
N GLN A 317 -70.22 -53.47 -67.18
CA GLN A 317 -70.91 -53.11 -68.43
C GLN A 317 -70.60 -54.12 -69.55
N TYR A 318 -70.91 -55.40 -69.33
CA TYR A 318 -71.15 -56.34 -70.42
C TYR A 318 -72.18 -57.38 -69.98
N THR A 319 -73.47 -57.18 -70.32
CA THR A 319 -74.42 -58.28 -70.57
C THR A 319 -75.72 -57.78 -71.26
N LYS A 320 -75.81 -58.06 -72.57
CA LYS A 320 -76.99 -58.58 -73.35
C LYS A 320 -78.27 -57.72 -73.54
N PRO A 321 -79.20 -58.05 -74.49
CA PRO A 321 -79.11 -58.83 -75.75
C PRO A 321 -79.88 -58.22 -76.96
N HIS A 322 -79.74 -58.87 -78.13
CA HIS A 322 -80.60 -58.95 -79.33
C HIS A 322 -81.92 -58.13 -79.40
N GLN A 323 -82.07 -57.39 -80.50
CA GLN A 323 -82.99 -57.74 -81.60
C GLN A 323 -82.50 -57.12 -82.92
#